data_AF-M1DP66-F1
#
_entry.id   AF-M1DP66-F1
#
_cell.length_a   1.000
_cell.length_b   1.000
_cell.length_c   1.000
_cell.angle_alpha   90.00
_cell.angle_beta   90.00
_cell.angle_gamma   90.00
#
_symmetry.space_group_name_H-M   'P 1'
#
loop_
_entity.id
_entity.type
_entity.pdbx_description
1 polymer ?
#
loop_
_entity_poly.entity_id
_entity_poly.type
_entity_poly.pdbx_seq_one_letter_code
_entity_poly.pdbx_strand_id
1 'polypeptide(L)'
;MMWGTANCNHRYCEECIKNYIGKKISKDIYEMISIKCPASDCNGIVDIDSIMPIDILMPVRDAFRLMEVLASPIVIDFPFMDCMGTLVDDLREYPIRACPGSRLFCVNCKCLRLGMTCENYQFSRQLNLLYWQHHYGGYHDEL
;
A
#
# COMPACT_ATOMS: atom_id res chain seq x y z
N MET A 1 28.54 -14.53 0.70
CA MET A 1 28.17 -14.12 2.08
C MET A 1 27.23 -15.17 2.70
N MET A 2 27.09 -15.22 4.03
CA MET A 2 26.10 -16.07 4.72
C MET A 2 24.90 -15.23 5.11
N TRP A 3 23.70 -15.69 4.77
CA TRP A 3 22.45 -14.97 5.03
C TRP A 3 21.72 -15.63 6.20
N GLY A 4 21.35 -14.82 7.19
CA GLY A 4 20.52 -15.23 8.31
C GLY A 4 19.06 -14.91 8.06
N THR A 5 18.16 -15.64 8.70
CA THR A 5 16.73 -15.29 8.74
C THR A 5 16.46 -14.39 9.95
N ALA A 6 15.48 -13.49 9.88
CA ALA A 6 15.23 -12.50 10.92
C ALA A 6 14.99 -13.12 12.32
N ASN A 7 14.39 -14.32 12.37
CA ASN A 7 13.97 -14.98 13.61
C ASN A 7 14.58 -16.37 13.85
N CYS A 8 15.66 -16.76 13.14
CA CYS A 8 16.43 -17.96 13.48
C CYS A 8 17.90 -17.90 13.02
N ASN A 9 18.74 -18.75 13.61
CA ASN A 9 20.19 -18.78 13.37
C ASN A 9 20.61 -19.69 12.20
N HIS A 10 19.67 -20.20 11.40
CA HIS A 10 20.01 -20.99 10.22
C HIS A 10 20.72 -20.11 9.19
N ARG A 11 21.81 -20.63 8.62
CA ARG A 11 22.62 -19.93 7.63
C ARG A 11 22.69 -20.74 6.36
N TYR A 12 22.59 -20.01 5.25
CA TYR A 12 22.70 -20.57 3.91
C TYR A 12 23.73 -19.76 3.13
N CYS A 13 24.44 -20.40 2.20
CA CYS A 13 25.19 -19.64 1.21
C CYS A 13 24.21 -18.88 0.31
N GLU A 14 24.70 -17.77 -0.24
CA GLU A 14 23.91 -16.88 -1.08
C GLU A 14 23.26 -17.58 -2.28
N GLU A 15 23.97 -18.48 -2.94
CA GLU A 15 23.45 -19.21 -4.09
C GLU A 15 22.30 -20.15 -3.69
N CYS A 16 22.45 -20.91 -2.60
CA CYS A 16 21.40 -21.81 -2.12
C CYS A 16 20.13 -21.07 -1.73
N ILE A 17 20.26 -19.94 -1.02
CA ILE A 17 19.07 -19.19 -0.58
C ILE A 17 18.39 -18.48 -1.75
N LYS A 18 19.14 -17.93 -2.71
CA LYS A 18 18.58 -17.35 -3.94
C LYS A 18 17.85 -18.40 -4.78
N ASN A 19 18.44 -19.58 -4.95
CA ASN A 19 17.81 -20.69 -5.67
C ASN A 19 16.54 -21.18 -4.97
N TYR A 20 16.54 -21.23 -3.63
CA TYR A 20 15.34 -21.58 -2.85
C TYR A 20 14.23 -20.55 -3.05
N ILE A 21 14.54 -19.25 -2.88
CA ILE A 21 13.59 -18.14 -3.08
C ILE A 21 13.03 -18.17 -4.51
N GLY A 22 13.89 -18.33 -5.52
CA GLY A 22 13.47 -18.38 -6.92
C GLY A 22 12.51 -19.52 -7.23
N LYS A 23 12.76 -20.72 -6.68
CA LYS A 23 11.84 -21.87 -6.81
C LYS A 23 10.50 -21.65 -6.09
N LYS A 24 10.51 -20.91 -4.98
CA LYS A 24 9.31 -20.59 -4.21
C LYS A 24 8.42 -19.62 -4.98
N ILE A 25 9.00 -18.51 -5.44
CA ILE A 25 8.31 -17.50 -6.26
C ILE A 25 7.73 -18.12 -7.54
N SER A 26 8.48 -19.01 -8.22
CA SER A 26 8.01 -19.62 -9.46
C SER A 26 6.87 -20.62 -9.27
N LYS A 27 6.75 -21.22 -8.08
CA LYS A 27 5.68 -22.16 -7.76
C LYS A 27 4.40 -21.43 -7.40
N ASP A 28 4.51 -20.41 -6.55
CA ASP A 28 3.39 -19.62 -6.10
C ASP A 28 3.87 -18.23 -5.67
N ILE A 29 3.34 -17.20 -6.35
CA ILE A 29 3.68 -15.82 -6.07
C ILE A 29 3.19 -15.36 -4.69
N TYR A 30 2.14 -16.00 -4.14
CA TYR A 30 1.65 -15.74 -2.77
C TYR A 30 2.68 -16.11 -1.71
N GLU A 31 3.54 -17.10 -1.98
CA GLU A 31 4.60 -17.51 -1.03
C GLU A 31 5.70 -16.44 -0.86
N MET A 32 5.74 -15.40 -1.70
CA MET A 32 6.70 -14.29 -1.61
C MET A 32 6.50 -13.42 -0.36
N ILE A 33 5.26 -13.24 0.12
CA ILE A 33 4.97 -12.33 1.25
C ILE A 33 5.69 -12.79 2.52
N SER A 34 5.84 -14.11 2.68
CA SER A 34 6.49 -14.70 3.84
C SER A 34 7.20 -15.99 3.45
N ILE A 35 8.40 -15.86 2.88
CA ILE A 35 9.25 -17.02 2.61
C ILE A 35 9.78 -17.55 3.94
N LYS A 36 9.32 -18.75 4.31
CA LYS A 36 9.77 -19.45 5.50
C LYS A 36 11.22 -19.91 5.37
N CYS A 37 11.87 -20.10 6.51
CA CYS A 37 13.17 -20.72 6.61
C CYS A 37 13.14 -22.11 5.93
N PRO A 38 14.15 -22.48 5.13
CA PRO A 38 14.22 -23.80 4.50
C PRO A 38 14.28 -24.99 5.48
N ALA A 39 14.63 -24.77 6.74
CA ALA A 39 14.67 -25.83 7.76
C ALA A 39 13.25 -26.32 8.11
N SER A 40 13.05 -27.64 8.09
CA SER A 40 11.74 -28.31 8.14
C SER A 40 10.87 -27.99 9.37
N ASP A 41 11.47 -27.56 10.47
CA ASP A 41 10.79 -27.27 11.74
C ASP A 41 11.05 -25.84 12.22
N CYS A 42 11.30 -24.93 11.27
CA CYS A 42 11.62 -23.55 11.57
C CYS A 42 10.57 -22.58 11.04
N ASN A 43 10.00 -21.79 11.96
CA ASN A 43 9.05 -20.72 11.63
C ASN A 43 9.74 -19.37 11.37
N GLY A 44 11.06 -19.35 11.28
CA GLY A 44 11.81 -18.15 10.89
C GLY A 44 11.42 -17.66 9.50
N ILE A 45 11.42 -16.35 9.30
CA ILE A 45 11.12 -15.71 8.01
C ILE A 45 12.43 -15.26 7.38
N VAL A 46 12.60 -15.56 6.11
CA VAL A 46 13.73 -15.09 5.30
C VAL A 46 13.51 -13.63 4.96
N ASP A 47 14.49 -12.78 5.26
CA ASP A 47 14.48 -11.39 4.80
C ASP A 47 14.90 -11.34 3.33
N ILE A 48 13.89 -11.35 2.46
CA ILE A 48 14.08 -11.41 1.00
C ILE A 48 14.63 -10.08 0.46
N ASP A 49 14.25 -8.96 1.07
CA ASP A 49 14.63 -7.61 0.62
C ASP A 49 16.14 -7.39 0.70
N SER A 50 16.77 -7.98 1.71
CA SER A 50 18.22 -7.93 1.83
C SER A 50 18.93 -8.87 0.82
N ILE A 51 18.32 -10.00 0.43
CA ILE A 51 18.95 -11.06 -0.38
C ILE A 51 18.81 -10.83 -1.89
N MET A 52 17.62 -10.40 -2.32
CA MET A 52 17.23 -10.37 -3.72
C MET A 52 17.33 -8.94 -4.28
N PRO A 53 17.82 -8.80 -5.53
CA PRO A 53 17.82 -7.52 -6.21
C PRO A 53 16.42 -6.90 -6.32
N ILE A 54 16.33 -5.58 -6.16
CA ILE A 54 15.07 -4.84 -6.18
C ILE A 54 14.33 -4.96 -7.53
N ASP A 55 15.07 -5.07 -8.63
CA ASP A 55 14.56 -5.29 -9.98
C ASP A 55 13.86 -6.65 -10.14
N ILE A 56 14.19 -7.63 -9.30
CA ILE A 56 13.48 -8.91 -9.24
C ILE A 56 12.28 -8.82 -8.30
N LEU A 57 12.38 -8.11 -7.18
CA LEU A 57 11.32 -8.05 -6.18
C LEU A 57 10.16 -7.15 -6.58
N MET A 58 10.42 -6.00 -7.19
CA MET A 58 9.39 -5.03 -7.55
C MET A 58 8.32 -5.61 -8.48
N PRO A 59 8.66 -6.29 -9.61
CA PRO A 59 7.65 -6.86 -10.49
C PRO A 59 6.77 -7.90 -9.81
N VAL A 60 7.34 -8.70 -8.92
CA VAL A 60 6.62 -9.76 -8.20
C VAL A 60 5.65 -9.15 -7.19
N ARG A 61 6.09 -8.14 -6.42
CA ARG A 61 5.23 -7.37 -5.51
C ARG A 61 4.10 -6.65 -6.25
N ASP A 62 4.40 -6.05 -7.40
CA ASP A 62 3.40 -5.40 -8.25
C ASP A 62 2.36 -6.38 -8.78
N ALA A 63 2.79 -7.56 -9.27
CA ALA A 63 1.89 -8.60 -9.74
C ALA A 63 0.98 -9.11 -8.61
N PHE A 64 1.55 -9.34 -7.43
CA PHE A 64 0.78 -9.72 -6.24
C PHE A 64 -0.29 -8.68 -5.87
N ARG A 65 0.11 -7.40 -5.74
CA ARG A 65 -0.80 -6.30 -5.46
C ARG A 65 -1.94 -6.22 -6.46
N LEU A 66 -1.64 -6.37 -7.76
CA LEU A 66 -2.67 -6.36 -8.80
C LEU A 66 -3.61 -7.56 -8.68
N MET A 67 -3.13 -8.75 -8.29
CA MET A 67 -4.01 -9.88 -8.01
C MET A 67 -4.93 -9.62 -6.83
N GLU A 68 -4.46 -8.98 -5.76
CA GLU A 68 -5.33 -8.57 -4.64
C GLU A 68 -6.42 -7.59 -5.09
N VAL A 69 -6.06 -6.60 -5.92
CA VAL A 69 -7.01 -5.64 -6.52
C VAL A 69 -8.07 -6.37 -7.33
N LEU A 70 -7.68 -7.37 -8.14
CA LEU A 70 -8.61 -8.15 -8.95
C LEU A 70 -9.50 -9.06 -8.12
N ALA A 71 -8.97 -9.63 -7.03
CA ALA A 71 -9.72 -10.51 -6.13
C ALA A 71 -10.73 -9.73 -5.25
N SER A 72 -10.38 -8.53 -4.81
CA SER A 72 -11.19 -7.70 -3.93
C SER A 72 -11.00 -6.20 -4.25
N PRO A 73 -11.65 -5.69 -5.31
CA PRO A 73 -11.44 -4.32 -5.76
C PRO A 73 -12.01 -3.29 -4.77
N ILE A 74 -11.20 -2.29 -4.43
CA ILE A 74 -11.67 -1.10 -3.72
C ILE A 74 -12.08 -0.06 -4.76
N VAL A 75 -13.34 0.35 -4.73
CA VAL A 75 -13.87 1.38 -5.65
C VAL A 75 -13.97 2.72 -4.92
N ILE A 76 -13.49 3.78 -5.56
CA ILE A 76 -13.47 5.14 -5.02
C ILE A 76 -14.23 6.06 -5.97
N ASP A 77 -15.24 6.73 -5.44
CA ASP A 77 -15.92 7.82 -6.14
C ASP A 77 -14.97 9.01 -6.31
N PHE A 78 -15.00 9.64 -7.48
CA PHE A 78 -14.28 10.88 -7.69
C PHE A 78 -14.93 12.01 -6.86
N PRO A 79 -14.12 12.86 -6.22
CA PRO A 79 -14.65 13.87 -5.29
C PRO A 79 -15.17 15.14 -5.97
N PHE A 80 -15.12 15.21 -7.30
CA PHE A 80 -15.47 16.42 -8.04
C PHE A 80 -16.86 16.28 -8.65
N MET A 81 -17.73 17.26 -8.43
CA MET A 81 -19.13 17.24 -8.90
C MET A 81 -19.27 17.06 -10.41
N ASP A 82 -18.31 17.58 -11.17
CA ASP A 82 -18.22 17.48 -12.63
C ASP A 82 -17.40 16.26 -13.11
N CYS A 83 -16.98 15.38 -12.19
CA CYS A 83 -16.35 14.08 -12.46
C CYS A 83 -17.18 12.98 -11.79
N MET A 84 -18.31 12.59 -12.39
CA MET A 84 -19.26 11.63 -11.80
C MET A 84 -18.87 10.16 -11.98
N GLY A 85 -17.58 9.85 -11.98
CA GLY A 85 -17.06 8.50 -12.21
C GLY A 85 -16.49 7.86 -10.94
N THR A 86 -16.02 6.64 -11.11
CA THR A 86 -15.31 5.87 -10.08
C THR A 86 -13.93 5.46 -10.58
N LEU A 87 -12.99 5.24 -9.67
CA LEU A 87 -11.76 4.51 -9.95
C LEU A 87 -11.69 3.21 -9.13
N VAL A 88 -11.01 2.21 -9.66
CA VAL A 88 -10.57 1.04 -8.88
C VAL A 88 -9.19 1.39 -8.31
N ASP A 89 -9.07 1.41 -6.98
CA ASP A 89 -7.80 1.66 -6.32
C ASP A 89 -6.83 0.52 -6.62
N ASP A 90 -5.65 0.87 -7.10
CA ASP A 90 -4.60 -0.10 -7.35
C ASP A 90 -3.83 -0.47 -6.06
N LEU A 91 -4.19 0.07 -4.90
CA LEU A 91 -3.53 -0.20 -3.61
C LEU A 91 -2.06 0.22 -3.57
N ARG A 92 -1.62 1.16 -4.44
CA ARG A 92 -0.30 1.76 -4.30
C ARG A 92 -0.23 2.59 -3.03
N GLU A 93 0.93 2.55 -2.37
CA GLU A 93 1.21 3.25 -1.11
C GLU A 93 1.01 4.77 -1.21
N TYR A 94 1.30 5.36 -2.37
CA TYR A 94 1.06 6.78 -2.59
C TYR A 94 -0.44 7.06 -2.65
N PRO A 95 -1.01 7.95 -1.81
CA PRO A 95 -2.46 8.14 -1.74
C PRO A 95 -3.03 9.07 -2.83
N ILE A 96 -2.20 9.55 -3.77
CA ILE A 96 -2.65 10.48 -4.82
C ILE A 96 -3.17 9.69 -6.02
N ARG A 97 -4.37 10.04 -6.50
CA ARG A 97 -5.00 9.50 -7.71
C ARG A 97 -5.40 10.63 -8.64
N ALA A 98 -5.69 10.29 -9.90
CA ALA A 98 -6.16 11.22 -10.91
C ALA A 98 -7.61 10.87 -11.33
N CYS A 99 -8.47 11.89 -11.41
CA CYS A 99 -9.73 11.81 -12.14
C CYS A 99 -9.46 12.07 -13.64
N PRO A 100 -10.24 11.47 -14.57
CA PRO A 100 -10.21 11.81 -15.99
C PRO A 100 -10.23 13.34 -16.21
N GLY A 101 -9.30 13.86 -17.02
CA GLY A 101 -9.10 15.30 -17.18
C GLY A 101 -8.04 15.91 -16.26
N SER A 102 -7.10 15.11 -15.76
CA SER A 102 -5.86 15.54 -15.10
C SER A 102 -6.03 16.26 -13.75
N ARG A 103 -7.13 15.99 -13.04
CA ARG A 103 -7.33 16.49 -11.69
C ARG A 103 -6.87 15.47 -10.66
N LEU A 104 -5.86 15.87 -9.89
CA LEU A 104 -5.30 15.05 -8.83
C LEU A 104 -6.07 15.23 -7.52
N PHE A 105 -6.18 14.17 -6.74
CA PHE A 105 -6.75 14.20 -5.40
C PHE A 105 -6.11 13.13 -4.51
N CYS A 106 -6.13 13.36 -3.20
CA CYS A 106 -5.75 12.35 -2.23
C CYS A 106 -6.94 11.45 -1.90
N VAL A 107 -6.77 10.12 -1.91
CA VAL A 107 -7.84 9.15 -1.60
C VAL A 107 -8.37 9.28 -0.18
N ASN A 108 -7.53 9.69 0.76
CA ASN A 108 -7.88 9.87 2.19
C ASN A 108 -8.61 11.17 2.43
N CYS A 109 -8.13 12.25 1.80
CA CYS A 109 -8.63 13.60 2.04
C CYS A 109 -9.72 14.02 1.04
N LYS A 110 -9.90 13.28 -0.05
CA LYS A 110 -10.81 13.57 -1.18
C LYS A 110 -10.56 14.95 -1.82
N CYS A 111 -9.38 15.51 -1.64
CA CYS A 111 -8.92 16.76 -2.25
C CYS A 111 -7.39 16.73 -2.41
N LEU A 112 -6.83 17.58 -3.27
CA LEU A 112 -5.39 17.84 -3.29
C LEU A 112 -5.11 19.23 -2.73
N ARG A 113 -4.20 19.31 -1.77
CA ARG A 113 -3.60 20.56 -1.28
C ARG A 113 -2.09 20.43 -1.35
N LEU A 114 -1.47 21.12 -2.30
CA LEU A 114 -0.01 21.12 -2.45
C LEU A 114 0.64 21.71 -1.19
N GLY A 115 1.69 21.06 -0.70
CA GLY A 115 2.42 21.50 0.49
C GLY A 115 1.72 21.26 1.82
N MET A 116 0.65 20.45 1.86
CA MET A 116 -0.08 20.13 3.09
C MET A 116 -0.23 18.62 3.26
N THR A 117 0.06 18.11 4.45
CA THR A 117 -0.18 16.70 4.78
C THR A 117 -1.66 16.45 5.06
N CYS A 118 -2.10 15.19 5.01
CA CYS A 118 -3.50 14.86 5.29
C CYS A 118 -3.88 15.15 6.75
N GLU A 119 -2.95 14.99 7.70
CA GLU A 119 -3.16 15.29 9.12
C GLU A 119 -3.43 16.79 9.32
N ASN A 120 -2.59 17.64 8.73
CA ASN A 120 -2.76 19.09 8.80
C ASN A 120 -4.07 19.54 8.16
N TYR A 121 -4.45 18.91 7.05
CA TYR A 121 -5.73 19.19 6.39
C TYR A 121 -6.93 18.82 7.26
N GLN A 122 -6.92 17.63 7.86
CA GLN A 122 -8.01 17.19 8.76
C GLN A 122 -8.11 18.08 10.01
N PHE A 123 -6.97 18.43 10.60
CA PHE A 123 -6.92 19.35 11.75
C PHE A 123 -7.49 20.73 11.39
N SER A 124 -7.07 21.29 10.24
CA SER A 124 -7.61 22.56 9.75
C SER A 124 -9.12 22.49 9.51
N ARG A 125 -9.64 21.39 8.96
CA ARG A 125 -11.10 21.19 8.80
C ARG A 125 -11.82 21.20 10.14
N GLN A 126 -11.31 20.49 11.14
CA GLN A 126 -11.90 20.45 12.48
C GLN A 126 -11.93 21.84 13.13
N LEU A 127 -10.82 22.59 13.07
CA LEU A 127 -10.77 23.96 13.59
C LEU A 127 -11.77 24.88 12.90
N ASN A 128 -11.87 24.79 11.57
CA ASN A 128 -12.86 25.56 10.82
C ASN A 128 -14.27 25.21 11.28
N LEU A 129 -14.62 23.92 11.39
CA LEU A 129 -15.95 23.50 11.86
C LEU A 129 -16.29 24.08 13.24
N LEU A 130 -15.34 24.03 14.19
CA LEU A 130 -15.52 24.60 15.53
C LEU A 130 -15.71 26.12 15.48
N TYR A 131 -14.91 26.81 14.67
CA TYR A 131 -15.04 28.25 14.45
C TYR A 131 -16.43 28.61 13.89
N TRP A 132 -16.89 27.89 12.86
CA TRP A 132 -18.21 28.11 12.26
C TRP A 132 -19.35 27.84 13.24
N GLN A 133 -19.27 26.74 14.01
CA GLN A 133 -20.25 26.42 15.05
C GLN A 133 -20.35 27.51 16.11
N HIS A 134 -19.22 28.07 16.54
CA HIS A 134 -19.17 29.11 17.58
C HIS A 134 -19.69 30.46 17.08
N HIS A 135 -19.41 30.82 15.82
CA HIS A 135 -19.71 32.16 15.31
C HIS A 135 -21.05 32.29 14.56
N TYR A 136 -21.57 31.20 13.99
CA TYR A 136 -22.75 31.26 13.11
C TYR A 136 -23.91 30.37 13.58
N GLY A 137 -23.76 29.67 14.70
CA GLY A 137 -24.73 28.68 15.19
C GLY A 137 -24.70 27.43 14.33
N GLY A 138 -24.58 26.26 14.95
CA GLY A 138 -24.39 24.98 14.26
C GLY A 138 -25.42 24.75 13.14
N TYR A 139 -24.93 24.20 12.02
CA TYR A 139 -25.76 23.67 10.93
C TYR A 139 -26.76 22.68 11.54
N HIS A 140 -28.05 22.99 11.48
CA HIS A 140 -29.10 21.99 11.58
C HIS A 140 -29.05 21.20 10.28
N ASP A 141 -28.72 19.91 10.36
CA ASP A 141 -28.91 18.97 9.27
C ASP A 141 -30.41 18.95 8.92
N GLU A 142 -30.80 19.60 7.82
CA GLU A 142 -32.06 19.30 7.14
C GLU A 142 -31.77 18.25 6.07
N LEU A 143 -32.49 17.13 6.22
CA LEU A 143 -32.47 15.87 5.47
C LEU A 143 -32.59 16.02 3.95
#